data_AF-A0ABD3YUF6-F1
#
_entry.id   AF-A0ABD3YUF6-F1
#
_cell.length_a   1.000
_cell.length_b   1.000
_cell.length_c   1.000
_cell.angle_alpha   90.00
_cell.angle_beta   90.00
_cell.angle_gamma   90.00
#
_symmetry.space_group_name_H-M   'P 1'
#
loop_
_entity.id
_entity.type
_entity.pdbx_description
1 polymer ?
#
loop_
_entity_poly.entity_id
_entity_poly.type
_entity_poly.pdbx_seq_one_letter_code
_entity_poly.pdbx_strand_id
1 'polypeptide(L)'
;MTQETGGFAALGIHSNILAAIAAVGYEEPSPIQAQSIPVILEGHDMIGQAQTGTGKTAAFALPLLSKIEPTRREPQMLILVPTRELALQVATACETYSKQMPGVGVVAVYGGAPMGPQLKALRQGAQVLVATPGRLCDHLRRDENLLGTVERLVLDEADEMLKLGFMDDLEVIFEAMPASRQTVLFSATLPASIRSIAERHLKEPKHVRIAAKTQTVARIEQVHLMVHADQKAASILRLLEVEQFDALIGFVRTKQATLDIAELLERQGYRAAALNGDIPQAQRERVIESLKDGSLDIVIATDVAARGLDVARITHVLNIDMPYDPESYVHRIGRTGRAGREGRALLLVTPRERRMLQVIERVTGQKVGEVRLPDADTVLEARLARLAAGLQPLLETAVATRGAVRDELCRRLGTDAETLSAVLLAKLTEGKALDLESVRREQPLTPAAPRERSDRYERGERGERSDRGERSGERRPMVAPAEGKARCRTALGARDGVAAKNLLGAILNEGGLSREAIGRIQIRETFSLIELPEDGLERLLGKLKDTRVAGKALRLRRYRED
;
A
#
# COMPACT_ATOMS: atom_id res chain seq x y z
N MET A 1 -12.71 -50.75 18.20
CA MET A 1 -13.42 -50.00 17.16
C MET A 1 -13.95 -48.72 17.77
N THR A 2 -13.32 -47.60 17.45
CA THR A 2 -13.89 -46.26 17.57
C THR A 2 -13.22 -45.44 16.47
N GLN A 3 -13.95 -45.24 15.37
CA GLN A 3 -13.59 -44.32 14.30
C GLN A 3 -13.77 -42.89 14.85
N GLU A 4 -12.69 -42.16 15.03
CA GLU A 4 -12.74 -40.70 15.02
C GLU A 4 -12.42 -40.24 13.59
N THR A 5 -13.44 -40.17 12.74
CA THR A 5 -13.35 -39.51 11.43
C THR A 5 -13.70 -38.03 11.58
N GLY A 6 -12.74 -37.25 12.08
CA GLY A 6 -12.75 -35.78 12.11
C GLY A 6 -11.43 -35.22 11.56
N GLY A 7 -11.39 -33.96 11.15
CA GLY A 7 -10.17 -33.28 10.67
C GLY A 7 -9.72 -33.65 9.25
N PHE A 8 -8.44 -33.43 8.94
CA PHE A 8 -7.86 -33.63 7.60
C PHE A 8 -7.99 -35.06 7.07
N ALA A 9 -8.02 -36.07 7.94
CA ALA A 9 -8.16 -37.48 7.55
C ALA A 9 -9.51 -37.77 6.88
N ALA A 10 -10.56 -36.99 7.18
CA ALA A 10 -11.88 -37.13 6.57
C ALA A 10 -11.95 -36.55 5.13
N LEU A 11 -10.93 -35.81 4.70
CA LEU A 11 -10.92 -35.11 3.40
C LEU A 11 -10.37 -35.96 2.25
N GLY A 12 -10.00 -37.22 2.48
CA GLY A 12 -9.53 -38.13 1.42
C GLY A 12 -8.12 -37.83 0.87
N ILE A 13 -7.29 -37.13 1.64
CA ILE A 13 -5.90 -36.80 1.28
C ILE A 13 -5.01 -38.05 1.40
N HIS A 14 -3.99 -38.16 0.55
CA HIS A 14 -3.05 -39.29 0.58
C HIS A 14 -2.36 -39.44 1.95
N SER A 15 -2.18 -40.67 2.42
CA SER A 15 -1.66 -40.99 3.77
C SER A 15 -0.29 -40.38 4.07
N ASN A 16 0.63 -40.40 3.10
CA ASN A 16 1.95 -39.76 3.25
C ASN A 16 1.85 -38.25 3.52
N ILE A 17 0.89 -37.57 2.88
CA ILE A 17 0.67 -36.13 3.07
C ILE A 17 0.01 -35.88 4.42
N LEU A 18 -0.95 -36.73 4.84
CA LEU A 18 -1.52 -36.68 6.18
C LEU A 18 -0.44 -36.80 7.27
N ALA A 19 0.50 -37.73 7.12
CA ALA A 19 1.63 -37.88 8.03
C ALA A 19 2.54 -36.65 8.05
N ALA A 20 2.78 -36.03 6.88
CA ALA A 20 3.59 -34.82 6.77
C ALA A 20 2.94 -33.62 7.48
N ILE A 21 1.65 -33.37 7.26
CA ILE A 21 0.95 -32.23 7.88
C ILE A 21 0.75 -32.41 9.38
N ALA A 22 0.54 -33.64 9.85
CA ALA A 22 0.48 -33.93 11.29
C ALA A 22 1.81 -33.61 11.98
N ALA A 23 2.96 -33.92 11.36
CA ALA A 23 4.28 -33.59 11.88
C ALA A 23 4.57 -32.08 11.90
N VAL A 24 3.89 -31.29 11.07
CA VAL A 24 3.99 -29.82 11.01
C VAL A 24 3.04 -29.14 12.02
N GLY A 25 2.10 -29.89 12.60
CA GLY A 25 1.12 -29.39 13.58
C GLY A 25 -0.20 -28.92 12.96
N TYR A 26 -0.59 -29.44 11.80
CA TYR A 26 -1.95 -29.26 11.29
C TYR A 26 -2.93 -30.15 12.05
N GLU A 27 -3.89 -29.54 12.74
CA GLU A 27 -4.93 -30.23 13.50
C GLU A 27 -6.24 -30.28 12.68
N GLU A 28 -6.87 -29.11 12.50
CA GLU A 28 -8.18 -28.98 11.85
C GLU A 28 -8.09 -28.17 10.54
N PRO A 29 -8.81 -28.56 9.48
CA PRO A 29 -8.83 -27.82 8.23
C PRO A 29 -9.57 -26.48 8.40
N SER A 30 -8.98 -25.42 7.86
CA SER A 30 -9.64 -24.11 7.77
C SER A 30 -10.87 -24.18 6.83
N PRO A 31 -11.80 -23.21 6.90
CA PRO A 31 -12.99 -23.22 6.04
C PRO A 31 -12.70 -23.30 4.54
N ILE A 32 -11.62 -22.66 4.07
CA ILE A 32 -11.21 -22.75 2.67
C ILE A 32 -10.65 -24.14 2.35
N GLN A 33 -9.89 -24.75 3.27
CA GLN A 33 -9.34 -26.09 3.08
C GLN A 33 -10.45 -27.14 3.05
N ALA A 34 -11.37 -27.11 4.00
CA ALA A 34 -12.49 -28.05 4.10
C ALA A 34 -13.40 -28.03 2.86
N GLN A 35 -13.60 -26.86 2.25
CA GLN A 35 -14.45 -26.71 1.06
C GLN A 35 -13.71 -26.95 -0.26
N SER A 36 -12.44 -26.54 -0.37
CA SER A 36 -11.68 -26.67 -1.61
C SER A 36 -11.06 -28.05 -1.82
N ILE A 37 -10.59 -28.72 -0.76
CA ILE A 37 -9.84 -29.97 -0.89
C ILE A 37 -10.66 -31.08 -1.59
N PRO A 38 -11.93 -31.37 -1.20
CA PRO A 38 -12.72 -32.41 -1.86
C PRO A 38 -12.94 -32.12 -3.35
N VAL A 39 -13.28 -30.87 -3.68
CA VAL A 39 -13.51 -30.42 -5.06
C VAL A 39 -12.28 -30.62 -5.93
N ILE A 40 -11.10 -30.29 -5.40
CA ILE A 40 -9.84 -30.45 -6.14
C ILE A 40 -9.48 -31.95 -6.29
N LEU A 41 -9.73 -32.79 -5.28
CA LEU A 41 -9.46 -34.24 -5.37
C LEU A 41 -10.34 -34.96 -6.39
N GLU A 42 -11.56 -34.48 -6.60
CA GLU A 42 -12.51 -34.95 -7.63
C GLU A 42 -12.06 -34.60 -9.05
N GLY A 43 -11.07 -33.71 -9.20
CA GLY A 43 -10.53 -33.31 -10.50
C GLY A 43 -11.25 -32.13 -11.14
N HIS A 44 -12.13 -31.44 -10.40
CA HIS A 44 -12.81 -30.25 -10.91
C HIS A 44 -11.88 -29.03 -10.96
N ASP A 45 -12.08 -28.18 -11.96
CA ASP A 45 -11.54 -26.82 -11.94
C ASP A 45 -12.24 -26.02 -10.84
N MET A 46 -11.53 -25.07 -10.24
CA MET A 46 -12.03 -24.34 -9.09
C MET A 46 -11.62 -22.87 -9.10
N ILE A 47 -12.52 -22.01 -8.66
CA ILE A 47 -12.25 -20.62 -8.29
C ILE A 47 -12.45 -20.48 -6.78
N GLY A 48 -11.34 -20.33 -6.06
CA GLY A 48 -11.30 -20.10 -4.63
C GLY A 48 -11.18 -18.61 -4.32
N GLN A 49 -12.25 -18.01 -3.79
CA GLN A 49 -12.24 -16.64 -3.31
C GLN A 49 -12.05 -16.59 -1.80
N ALA A 50 -10.83 -16.25 -1.37
CA ALA A 50 -10.46 -16.11 0.03
C ALA A 50 -9.28 -15.15 0.25
N GLN A 51 -9.26 -14.47 1.40
CA GLN A 51 -8.19 -13.55 1.80
C GLN A 51 -6.87 -14.28 2.07
N THR A 52 -5.76 -13.54 2.05
CA THR A 52 -4.43 -14.03 2.45
C THR A 52 -4.44 -14.52 3.90
N GLY A 53 -3.60 -15.50 4.22
CA GLY A 53 -3.52 -16.08 5.58
C GLY A 53 -4.67 -17.03 5.96
N THR A 54 -5.61 -17.33 5.07
CA THR A 54 -6.71 -18.30 5.32
C THR A 54 -6.31 -19.77 5.14
N GLY A 55 -5.05 -20.04 4.77
CA GLY A 55 -4.56 -21.40 4.51
C GLY A 55 -4.73 -21.87 3.05
N LYS A 56 -4.85 -20.94 2.08
CA LYS A 56 -4.99 -21.22 0.64
C LYS A 56 -3.91 -22.15 0.09
N THR A 57 -2.65 -21.94 0.49
CA THR A 57 -1.54 -22.77 0.03
C THR A 57 -1.75 -24.26 0.32
N ALA A 58 -2.13 -24.60 1.55
CA ALA A 58 -2.48 -25.99 1.89
C ALA A 58 -3.78 -26.45 1.19
N ALA A 59 -4.74 -25.54 0.99
CA ALA A 59 -6.01 -25.87 0.33
C ALA A 59 -5.82 -26.40 -1.11
N PHE A 60 -4.83 -25.88 -1.87
CA PHE A 60 -4.50 -26.43 -3.18
C PHE A 60 -3.36 -27.45 -3.15
N ALA A 61 -2.32 -27.25 -2.32
CA ALA A 61 -1.12 -28.07 -2.40
C ALA A 61 -1.37 -29.50 -1.94
N LEU A 62 -2.09 -29.69 -0.84
CA LEU A 62 -2.36 -31.03 -0.29
C LEU A 62 -3.11 -31.96 -1.26
N PRO A 63 -4.25 -31.53 -1.87
CA PRO A 63 -4.95 -32.40 -2.80
C PRO A 63 -4.21 -32.59 -4.12
N LEU A 64 -3.48 -31.58 -4.62
CA LEU A 64 -2.75 -31.69 -5.88
C LEU A 64 -1.48 -32.54 -5.75
N LEU A 65 -0.74 -32.41 -4.64
CA LEU A 65 0.39 -33.30 -4.32
C LEU A 65 -0.06 -34.75 -4.17
N SER A 66 -1.27 -35.00 -3.65
CA SER A 66 -1.84 -36.36 -3.53
C SER A 66 -1.99 -37.07 -4.88
N LYS A 67 -1.94 -36.32 -5.99
CA LYS A 67 -2.10 -36.83 -7.36
C LYS A 67 -0.78 -36.86 -8.15
N ILE A 68 0.34 -36.45 -7.54
CA ILE A 68 1.67 -36.53 -8.17
C ILE A 68 2.13 -37.97 -8.19
N GLU A 69 2.65 -38.40 -9.33
CA GLU A 69 3.28 -39.71 -9.53
C GLU A 69 4.80 -39.60 -9.33
N PRO A 70 5.39 -40.06 -8.21
CA PRO A 70 6.81 -39.85 -7.92
C PRO A 70 7.76 -40.56 -8.90
N THR A 71 7.28 -41.62 -9.57
CA THR A 71 8.09 -42.38 -10.53
C THR A 71 8.30 -41.64 -11.86
N ARG A 72 7.40 -40.72 -12.22
CA ARG A 72 7.51 -39.87 -13.42
C ARG A 72 8.38 -38.65 -13.13
N ARG A 73 9.59 -38.63 -13.68
CA ARG A 73 10.62 -37.58 -13.48
C ARG A 73 10.44 -36.41 -14.46
N GLU A 74 9.28 -35.78 -14.44
CA GLU A 74 8.90 -34.68 -15.33
C GLU A 74 7.95 -33.70 -14.63
N PRO A 75 7.84 -32.45 -15.09
CA PRO A 75 6.87 -31.49 -14.56
C PRO A 75 5.43 -32.02 -14.65
N GLN A 76 4.72 -32.08 -13.53
CA GLN A 76 3.32 -32.56 -13.45
C GLN A 76 2.38 -31.50 -12.87
N MET A 77 2.91 -30.57 -12.08
CA MET A 77 2.16 -29.51 -11.42
C MET A 77 2.91 -28.18 -11.55
N LEU A 78 2.19 -27.15 -11.98
CA LEU A 78 2.67 -25.77 -12.05
C LEU A 78 1.86 -24.89 -11.11
N ILE A 79 2.54 -24.14 -10.25
CA ILE A 79 1.96 -23.11 -9.40
C ILE A 79 2.54 -21.76 -9.82
N LEU A 80 1.69 -20.88 -10.35
CA LEU A 80 2.04 -19.51 -10.71
C LEU A 80 1.73 -18.56 -9.57
N VAL A 81 2.71 -17.72 -9.25
CA VAL A 81 2.64 -16.73 -8.16
C VAL A 81 3.21 -15.38 -8.62
N PRO A 82 2.71 -14.25 -8.09
CA PRO A 82 3.15 -12.91 -8.51
C PRO A 82 4.57 -12.52 -8.09
N THR A 83 5.11 -13.10 -7.03
CA THR A 83 6.37 -12.63 -6.41
C THR A 83 7.33 -13.77 -6.11
N ARG A 84 8.62 -13.43 -6.05
CA ARG A 84 9.68 -14.37 -5.67
C ARG A 84 9.50 -14.89 -4.26
N GLU A 85 9.15 -14.02 -3.33
CA GLU A 85 8.96 -14.35 -1.93
C GLU A 85 7.86 -15.39 -1.77
N LEU A 86 6.73 -15.17 -2.46
CA LEU A 86 5.63 -16.13 -2.47
C LEU A 86 6.04 -17.44 -3.16
N ALA A 87 6.85 -17.39 -4.22
CA ALA A 87 7.36 -18.60 -4.88
C ALA A 87 8.19 -19.47 -3.92
N LEU A 88 9.08 -18.84 -3.15
CA LEU A 88 9.88 -19.53 -2.14
C LEU A 88 9.00 -20.08 -1.01
N GLN A 89 8.06 -19.28 -0.49
CA GLN A 89 7.13 -19.72 0.57
C GLN A 89 6.30 -20.93 0.13
N VAL A 90 5.72 -20.87 -1.06
CA VAL A 90 4.90 -21.96 -1.61
C VAL A 90 5.75 -23.18 -1.94
N ALA A 91 6.97 -23.02 -2.47
CA ALA A 91 7.89 -24.13 -2.72
C ALA A 91 8.28 -24.83 -1.42
N THR A 92 8.70 -24.09 -0.39
CA THR A 92 9.02 -24.65 0.93
C THR A 92 7.82 -25.35 1.57
N ALA A 93 6.62 -24.81 1.42
CA ALA A 93 5.40 -25.47 1.87
C ALA A 93 5.18 -26.80 1.12
N CYS A 94 5.32 -26.82 -0.21
CA CYS A 94 5.18 -28.04 -1.00
C CYS A 94 6.24 -29.10 -0.62
N GLU A 95 7.51 -28.70 -0.45
CA GLU A 95 8.58 -29.59 0.01
C GLU A 95 8.28 -30.18 1.38
N THR A 96 7.71 -29.38 2.28
CA THR A 96 7.30 -29.81 3.61
C THR A 96 6.18 -30.85 3.52
N TYR A 97 5.16 -30.59 2.71
CA TYR A 97 4.01 -31.50 2.54
C TYR A 97 4.38 -32.78 1.79
N SER A 98 5.35 -32.72 0.87
CA SER A 98 5.84 -33.88 0.12
C SER A 98 6.99 -34.62 0.81
N LYS A 99 7.38 -34.25 2.04
CA LYS A 99 8.54 -34.83 2.75
C LYS A 99 8.46 -36.34 2.93
N GLN A 100 7.25 -36.90 3.02
CA GLN A 100 6.98 -38.34 3.11
C GLN A 100 6.73 -39.00 1.74
N MET A 101 6.98 -38.29 0.63
CA MET A 101 6.83 -38.79 -0.74
C MET A 101 8.20 -38.86 -1.43
N PRO A 102 8.95 -39.96 -1.24
CA PRO A 102 10.28 -40.08 -1.81
C PRO A 102 10.21 -40.00 -3.34
N GLY A 103 11.12 -39.22 -3.94
CA GLY A 103 11.18 -39.03 -5.39
C GLY A 103 10.42 -37.81 -5.92
N VAL A 104 9.60 -37.14 -5.11
CA VAL A 104 8.96 -35.86 -5.48
C VAL A 104 9.96 -34.72 -5.28
N GLY A 105 10.31 -34.06 -6.38
CA GLY A 105 11.13 -32.85 -6.42
C GLY A 105 10.27 -31.61 -6.63
N VAL A 106 10.57 -30.56 -5.86
CA VAL A 106 9.98 -29.22 -6.00
C VAL A 106 11.07 -28.27 -6.47
N VAL A 107 10.73 -27.34 -7.37
CA VAL A 107 11.65 -26.29 -7.81
C VAL A 107 10.95 -24.93 -7.83
N ALA A 108 11.63 -23.93 -7.25
CA ALA A 108 11.21 -22.55 -7.33
C ALA A 108 11.89 -21.83 -8.52
N VAL A 109 11.10 -21.23 -9.40
CA VAL A 109 11.54 -20.61 -10.67
C VAL A 109 11.18 -19.12 -10.66
N TYR A 110 12.14 -18.27 -10.32
CA TYR A 110 11.91 -16.83 -10.21
C TYR A 110 13.09 -15.95 -10.65
N GLY A 111 12.79 -14.67 -10.90
CA GLY A 111 13.75 -13.65 -11.33
C GLY A 111 14.76 -13.25 -10.23
N GLY A 112 15.93 -12.75 -10.62
CA GLY A 112 16.95 -12.25 -9.68
C GLY A 112 17.77 -13.32 -8.94
N ALA A 113 17.53 -14.61 -9.22
CA ALA A 113 18.44 -15.70 -8.86
C ALA A 113 19.16 -16.26 -10.11
N PRO A 114 20.35 -16.88 -9.95
CA PRO A 114 21.05 -17.54 -11.03
C PRO A 114 20.19 -18.61 -11.72
N MET A 115 20.24 -18.66 -13.05
CA MET A 115 19.46 -19.60 -13.87
C MET A 115 19.94 -21.05 -13.74
N GLY A 116 21.25 -21.25 -13.55
CA GLY A 116 21.89 -22.57 -13.54
C GLY A 116 21.29 -23.56 -12.54
N PRO A 117 21.14 -23.22 -11.25
CA PRO A 117 20.48 -24.08 -10.27
C PRO A 117 19.04 -24.47 -10.64
N GLN A 118 18.26 -23.52 -11.19
CA GLN A 118 16.89 -23.79 -11.64
C GLN A 118 16.86 -24.79 -12.80
N LEU A 119 17.71 -24.60 -13.81
CA LEU A 119 17.87 -25.54 -14.93
C LEU A 119 18.34 -26.92 -14.46
N LYS A 120 19.23 -26.97 -13.48
CA LYS A 120 19.71 -28.24 -12.90
C LYS A 120 18.57 -29.01 -12.24
N ALA A 121 17.76 -28.34 -11.42
CA ALA A 121 16.62 -28.97 -10.75
C ALA A 121 15.57 -29.48 -11.75
N LEU A 122 15.29 -28.71 -12.81
CA LEU A 122 14.39 -29.15 -13.90
C LEU A 122 14.93 -30.40 -14.62
N ARG A 123 16.23 -30.41 -14.97
CA ARG A 123 16.89 -31.58 -15.59
C ARG A 123 16.94 -32.80 -14.67
N GLN A 124 16.88 -32.61 -13.36
CA GLN A 124 16.78 -33.70 -12.38
C GLN A 124 15.35 -34.27 -12.26
N GLY A 125 14.41 -33.74 -13.05
CA GLY A 125 13.05 -34.27 -13.16
C GLY A 125 12.12 -33.79 -12.07
N ALA A 126 12.24 -32.52 -11.64
CA ALA A 126 11.33 -31.92 -10.67
C ALA A 126 9.88 -31.95 -11.18
N GLN A 127 8.97 -32.45 -10.35
CA GLN A 127 7.56 -32.64 -10.68
C GLN A 127 6.69 -31.43 -10.34
N VAL A 128 7.07 -30.65 -9.31
CA VAL A 128 6.34 -29.48 -8.86
C VAL A 128 7.14 -28.23 -9.17
N LEU A 129 6.60 -27.38 -10.03
CA LEU A 129 7.19 -26.09 -10.40
C LEU A 129 6.42 -24.98 -9.70
N VAL A 130 7.10 -24.15 -8.93
CA VAL A 130 6.53 -22.93 -8.34
C VAL A 130 7.22 -21.73 -8.98
N ALA A 131 6.50 -20.94 -9.76
CA ALA A 131 7.13 -19.99 -10.68
C ALA A 131 6.49 -18.60 -10.69
N THR A 132 7.33 -17.57 -10.88
CA THR A 132 6.87 -16.25 -11.31
C THR A 132 6.75 -16.20 -12.84
N PRO A 133 5.68 -15.62 -13.43
CA PRO A 133 5.42 -15.68 -14.88
C PRO A 133 6.62 -15.31 -15.75
N GLY A 134 7.19 -14.12 -15.58
CA GLY A 134 8.30 -13.65 -16.43
C GLY A 134 9.52 -14.57 -16.43
N ARG A 135 9.93 -15.13 -15.27
CA ARG A 135 11.05 -16.08 -15.25
C ARG A 135 10.67 -17.41 -15.91
N LEU A 136 9.44 -17.87 -15.78
CA LEU A 136 9.00 -19.10 -16.43
C LEU A 136 9.05 -18.94 -17.96
N CYS A 137 8.64 -17.78 -18.48
CA CYS A 137 8.80 -17.43 -19.89
C CYS A 137 10.26 -17.51 -20.35
N ASP A 138 11.23 -17.06 -19.53
CA ASP A 138 12.66 -17.19 -19.85
C ASP A 138 13.10 -18.67 -20.00
N HIS A 139 12.52 -19.58 -19.20
CA HIS A 139 12.78 -21.02 -19.32
C HIS A 139 12.10 -21.62 -20.54
N LEU A 140 10.84 -21.25 -20.82
CA LEU A 140 10.10 -21.68 -22.01
C LEU A 140 10.80 -21.29 -23.32
N ARG A 141 11.46 -20.12 -23.36
CA ARG A 141 12.27 -19.71 -24.53
C ARG A 141 13.46 -20.64 -24.80
N ARG A 142 13.89 -21.43 -23.82
CA ARG A 142 15.01 -22.38 -23.94
C ARG A 142 14.53 -23.80 -24.17
N ASP A 143 13.37 -24.14 -23.62
CA ASP A 143 12.71 -25.42 -23.77
C ASP A 143 11.20 -25.20 -23.87
N GLU A 144 10.71 -25.16 -25.11
CA GLU A 144 9.29 -24.93 -25.43
C GLU A 144 8.39 -26.06 -24.92
N ASN A 145 8.93 -27.25 -24.69
CA ASN A 145 8.18 -28.43 -24.26
C ASN A 145 8.17 -28.59 -22.73
N LEU A 146 8.80 -27.68 -21.99
CA LEU A 146 8.94 -27.76 -20.53
C LEU A 146 7.61 -28.00 -19.79
N LEU A 147 6.51 -27.43 -20.30
CA LEU A 147 5.20 -27.53 -19.67
C LEU A 147 4.27 -28.57 -20.32
N GLY A 148 4.75 -29.30 -21.34
CA GLY A 148 3.95 -30.24 -22.11
C GLY A 148 3.41 -31.44 -21.32
N THR A 149 3.97 -31.72 -20.15
CA THR A 149 3.56 -32.83 -19.26
C THR A 149 2.75 -32.36 -18.04
N VAL A 150 2.51 -31.05 -17.91
CA VAL A 150 1.81 -30.49 -16.75
C VAL A 150 0.31 -30.76 -16.84
N GLU A 151 -0.19 -31.51 -15.86
CA GLU A 151 -1.60 -31.90 -15.76
C GLU A 151 -2.40 -30.97 -14.81
N ARG A 152 -1.71 -30.21 -13.96
CA ARG A 152 -2.31 -29.41 -12.88
C ARG A 152 -1.72 -28.01 -12.85
N LEU A 153 -2.57 -27.00 -12.96
CA LEU A 153 -2.23 -25.59 -12.91
C LEU A 153 -2.87 -24.92 -11.68
N VAL A 154 -2.07 -24.17 -10.94
CA VAL A 154 -2.56 -23.28 -9.88
C VAL A 154 -2.20 -21.84 -10.22
N LEU A 155 -3.18 -20.94 -10.13
CA LEU A 155 -3.00 -19.50 -10.19
C LEU A 155 -3.23 -18.94 -8.78
N ASP A 156 -2.18 -18.61 -8.03
CA ASP A 156 -2.31 -18.01 -6.70
C ASP A 156 -2.04 -16.51 -6.73
N GLU A 157 -2.85 -15.74 -6.02
CA GLU A 157 -2.91 -14.27 -6.09
C GLU A 157 -3.02 -13.75 -7.54
N ALA A 158 -3.99 -14.32 -8.28
CA ALA A 158 -4.16 -14.03 -9.70
C ALA A 158 -4.44 -12.54 -9.98
N ASP A 159 -5.20 -11.86 -9.11
CA ASP A 159 -5.44 -10.41 -9.16
C ASP A 159 -4.13 -9.61 -9.08
N GLU A 160 -3.21 -10.02 -8.22
CA GLU A 160 -1.90 -9.38 -8.10
C GLU A 160 -1.00 -9.60 -9.31
N MET A 161 -1.05 -10.79 -9.94
CA MET A 161 -0.30 -11.03 -11.18
C MET A 161 -0.71 -10.05 -12.30
N LEU A 162 -2.00 -9.74 -12.40
CA LEU A 162 -2.49 -8.76 -13.37
C LEU A 162 -2.12 -7.33 -13.01
N LYS A 163 -2.18 -6.96 -11.73
CA LYS A 163 -1.73 -5.62 -11.27
C LYS A 163 -0.26 -5.37 -11.59
N LEU A 164 0.57 -6.41 -11.58
CA LEU A 164 2.00 -6.35 -11.93
C LEU A 164 2.27 -6.39 -13.44
N GLY A 165 1.25 -6.55 -14.27
CA GLY A 165 1.38 -6.54 -15.73
C GLY A 165 1.79 -7.86 -16.37
N PHE A 166 1.64 -9.01 -15.67
CA PHE A 166 2.03 -10.32 -16.20
C PHE A 166 1.02 -10.93 -17.21
N MET A 167 0.07 -10.16 -17.74
CA MET A 167 -0.97 -10.70 -18.61
C MET A 167 -0.39 -11.39 -19.85
N ASP A 168 0.56 -10.72 -20.53
CA ASP A 168 1.16 -11.27 -21.75
C ASP A 168 1.99 -12.54 -21.45
N ASP A 169 2.70 -12.55 -20.32
CA ASP A 169 3.45 -13.74 -19.86
C ASP A 169 2.51 -14.91 -19.54
N LEU A 170 1.35 -14.64 -18.93
CA LEU A 170 0.36 -15.68 -18.62
C LEU A 170 -0.21 -16.33 -19.88
N GLU A 171 -0.51 -15.55 -20.93
CA GLU A 171 -0.99 -16.10 -22.21
C GLU A 171 0.06 -17.04 -22.82
N VAL A 172 1.34 -16.62 -22.86
CA VAL A 172 2.45 -17.46 -23.33
C VAL A 172 2.54 -18.78 -22.55
N ILE A 173 2.38 -18.72 -21.22
CA ILE A 173 2.41 -19.91 -20.38
C ILE A 173 1.20 -20.81 -20.67
N PHE A 174 -0.01 -20.25 -20.81
CA PHE A 174 -1.21 -21.04 -21.09
C PHE A 174 -1.16 -21.74 -22.44
N GLU A 175 -0.55 -21.12 -23.45
CA GLU A 175 -0.34 -21.70 -24.79
C GLU A 175 0.67 -22.86 -24.77
N ALA A 176 1.69 -22.78 -23.92
CA ALA A 176 2.71 -23.84 -23.76
C ALA A 176 2.21 -25.07 -22.97
N MET A 177 0.98 -25.04 -22.43
CA MET A 177 0.41 -26.10 -21.59
C MET A 177 -0.62 -26.95 -22.33
N PRO A 178 -0.77 -28.24 -21.97
CA PRO A 178 -1.85 -29.09 -22.48
C PRO A 178 -3.23 -28.48 -22.23
N ALA A 179 -4.13 -28.58 -23.22
CA ALA A 179 -5.53 -28.17 -23.09
C ALA A 179 -6.31 -29.06 -22.09
N SER A 180 -5.87 -30.30 -21.90
CA SER A 180 -6.41 -31.22 -20.89
C SER A 180 -5.59 -31.13 -19.62
N ARG A 181 -5.98 -30.21 -18.74
CA ARG A 181 -5.39 -30.00 -17.41
C ARG A 181 -6.48 -29.59 -16.42
N GLN A 182 -6.24 -29.84 -15.14
CA GLN A 182 -7.03 -29.27 -14.05
C GLN A 182 -6.47 -27.90 -13.69
N THR A 183 -7.33 -26.87 -13.63
CA THR A 183 -6.93 -25.51 -13.27
C THR A 183 -7.64 -25.04 -12.00
N VAL A 184 -6.84 -24.58 -11.04
CA VAL A 184 -7.32 -24.05 -9.77
C VAL A 184 -6.85 -22.60 -9.61
N LEU A 185 -7.80 -21.67 -9.51
CA LEU A 185 -7.54 -20.25 -9.36
C LEU A 185 -7.89 -19.79 -7.95
N PHE A 186 -6.92 -19.18 -7.25
CA PHE A 186 -7.11 -18.51 -5.98
C PHE A 186 -6.91 -17.01 -6.12
N SER A 187 -7.87 -16.24 -5.62
CA SER A 187 -7.81 -14.78 -5.67
C SER A 187 -8.55 -14.17 -4.49
N ALA A 188 -8.11 -13.00 -4.02
CA ALA A 188 -8.85 -12.27 -3.00
C ALA A 188 -10.10 -11.62 -3.62
N THR A 189 -9.94 -11.10 -4.84
CA THR A 189 -11.01 -10.46 -5.63
C THR A 189 -11.24 -11.13 -6.98
N LEU A 190 -12.40 -10.85 -7.57
CA LEU A 190 -12.77 -11.32 -8.92
C LEU A 190 -13.15 -10.12 -9.81
N PRO A 191 -12.20 -9.21 -10.12
CA PRO A 191 -12.45 -8.15 -11.10
C PRO A 191 -12.71 -8.75 -12.48
N ALA A 192 -13.25 -7.93 -13.40
CA ALA A 192 -13.64 -8.38 -14.74
C ALA A 192 -12.48 -9.05 -15.51
N SER A 193 -11.24 -8.58 -15.31
CA SER A 193 -10.04 -9.17 -15.93
C SER A 193 -9.77 -10.60 -15.45
N ILE A 194 -9.87 -10.87 -14.15
CA ILE A 194 -9.72 -12.22 -13.59
C ILE A 194 -10.88 -13.12 -14.00
N ARG A 195 -12.10 -12.58 -14.05
CA ARG A 195 -13.26 -13.31 -14.55
C ARG A 195 -13.05 -13.75 -16.00
N SER A 196 -12.52 -12.87 -16.85
CA SER A 196 -12.20 -13.20 -18.24
C SER A 196 -11.14 -14.30 -18.36
N ILE A 197 -10.13 -14.33 -17.49
CA ILE A 197 -9.15 -15.43 -17.45
C ILE A 197 -9.84 -16.73 -17.03
N ALA A 198 -10.66 -16.67 -15.99
CA ALA A 198 -11.41 -17.82 -15.52
C ALA A 198 -12.31 -18.42 -16.62
N GLU A 199 -13.06 -17.58 -17.32
CA GLU A 199 -13.97 -18.00 -18.41
C GLU A 199 -13.22 -18.58 -19.62
N ARG A 200 -11.99 -18.13 -19.90
CA ARG A 200 -11.20 -18.61 -21.04
C ARG A 200 -10.40 -19.88 -20.75
N HIS A 201 -9.91 -20.04 -19.52
CA HIS A 201 -8.93 -21.08 -19.20
C HIS A 201 -9.41 -22.15 -18.21
N LEU A 202 -10.58 -21.99 -17.57
CA LEU A 202 -11.16 -22.99 -16.68
C LEU A 202 -12.39 -23.64 -17.32
N LYS A 203 -12.60 -24.92 -17.03
CA LYS A 203 -13.71 -25.74 -17.52
C LYS A 203 -14.75 -25.97 -16.41
N GLU A 204 -15.93 -25.36 -16.56
CA GLU A 204 -17.04 -25.46 -15.60
C GLU A 204 -16.60 -25.32 -14.12
N PRO A 205 -15.89 -24.23 -13.76
CA PRO A 205 -15.23 -24.16 -12.46
C PRO A 205 -16.22 -24.10 -11.30
N LYS A 206 -15.92 -24.87 -10.25
CA LYS A 206 -16.65 -24.78 -8.97
C LYS A 206 -16.20 -23.53 -8.22
N HIS A 207 -17.15 -22.78 -7.70
CA HIS A 207 -16.87 -21.57 -6.94
C HIS A 207 -16.90 -21.85 -5.44
N VAL A 208 -15.76 -21.68 -4.77
CA VAL A 208 -15.66 -21.73 -3.31
C VAL A 208 -15.41 -20.31 -2.81
N ARG A 209 -16.38 -19.75 -2.08
CA ARG A 209 -16.28 -18.40 -1.53
C ARG A 209 -16.32 -18.44 -0.02
N ILE A 210 -15.21 -18.08 0.60
CA ILE A 210 -15.14 -17.90 2.05
C ILE A 210 -15.40 -16.43 2.34
N ALA A 211 -16.48 -16.14 3.07
CA ALA A 211 -16.73 -14.80 3.55
C ALA A 211 -15.53 -14.34 4.38
N ALA A 212 -15.02 -13.15 4.07
CA ALA A 212 -13.97 -12.52 4.85
C ALA A 212 -14.46 -12.42 6.30
N LYS A 213 -13.91 -13.26 7.20
CA LYS A 213 -14.01 -12.97 8.63
C LYS A 213 -13.16 -11.73 8.85
N THR A 214 -13.78 -10.63 9.24
CA THR A 214 -13.16 -9.34 9.64
C THR A 214 -12.24 -9.47 10.87
N GLN A 215 -11.77 -10.67 11.20
CA GLN A 215 -11.14 -11.02 12.47
C GLN A 215 -9.70 -10.53 12.60
N THR A 216 -8.93 -10.39 11.51
CA THR A 216 -7.54 -9.90 11.60
C THR A 216 -7.49 -8.40 11.87
N VAL A 217 -8.47 -7.65 11.36
CA VAL A 217 -8.53 -6.19 11.54
C VAL A 217 -8.98 -5.81 12.96
N ALA A 218 -9.77 -6.67 13.61
CA ALA A 218 -10.33 -6.40 14.94
C ALA A 218 -9.26 -6.21 16.05
N ARG A 219 -8.03 -6.72 15.87
CA ARG A 219 -6.92 -6.56 16.84
C ARG A 219 -5.95 -5.42 16.50
N ILE A 220 -6.21 -4.68 15.44
CA ILE A 220 -5.37 -3.58 14.99
C ILE A 220 -6.09 -2.28 15.31
N GLU A 221 -5.52 -1.49 16.24
CA GLU A 221 -5.96 -0.12 16.45
C GLU A 221 -5.62 0.69 15.19
N GLN A 222 -6.64 1.16 14.49
CA GLN A 222 -6.49 1.93 13.27
C GLN A 222 -6.84 3.38 13.52
N VAL A 223 -5.85 4.24 13.31
CA VAL A 223 -5.97 5.68 13.50
C VAL A 223 -5.44 6.42 12.29
N HIS A 224 -5.98 7.61 12.04
CA HIS A 224 -5.51 8.51 11.00
C HIS A 224 -5.20 9.88 11.57
N LEU A 225 -4.21 10.53 10.97
CA LEU A 225 -3.81 11.89 11.30
C LEU A 225 -3.93 12.74 10.04
N MET A 226 -4.71 13.83 10.14
CA MET A 226 -4.78 14.83 9.08
C MET A 226 -3.49 15.65 9.05
N VAL A 227 -2.80 15.67 7.91
CA VAL A 227 -1.53 16.41 7.72
C VAL A 227 -1.46 17.09 6.36
N HIS A 228 -0.72 18.19 6.26
CA HIS A 228 -0.33 18.71 4.95
C HIS A 228 0.83 17.89 4.38
N ALA A 229 0.95 17.81 3.05
CA ALA A 229 1.93 16.95 2.39
C ALA A 229 3.38 17.32 2.72
N ASP A 230 3.67 18.62 2.79
CA ASP A 230 4.94 19.21 3.20
C ASP A 230 5.24 19.01 4.69
N GLN A 231 4.22 18.76 5.51
CA GLN A 231 4.34 18.59 6.96
C GLN A 231 4.47 17.12 7.39
N LYS A 232 4.40 16.17 6.45
CA LYS A 232 4.50 14.72 6.76
C LYS A 232 5.78 14.38 7.50
N ALA A 233 6.94 14.81 7.01
CA ALA A 233 8.24 14.52 7.61
C ALA A 233 8.31 14.97 9.08
N ALA A 234 7.95 16.22 9.36
CA ALA A 234 7.95 16.78 10.71
C ALA A 234 6.90 16.08 11.62
N SER A 235 5.75 15.73 11.06
CA SER A 235 4.70 14.98 11.78
C SER A 235 5.18 13.59 12.19
N ILE A 236 5.89 12.87 11.31
CA ILE A 236 6.46 11.55 11.60
C ILE A 236 7.43 11.64 12.78
N LEU A 237 8.39 12.57 12.73
CA LEU A 237 9.37 12.75 13.81
C LEU A 237 8.69 13.00 15.15
N ARG A 238 7.71 13.93 15.16
CA ARG A 238 6.96 14.27 16.36
C ARG A 238 6.16 13.11 16.93
N LEU A 239 5.60 12.26 16.08
CA LEU A 239 4.90 11.05 16.51
C LEU A 239 5.86 10.05 17.15
N LEU A 240 6.98 9.77 16.49
CA LEU A 240 7.98 8.80 16.97
C LEU A 240 8.61 9.20 18.31
N GLU A 241 8.57 10.49 18.67
CA GLU A 241 9.06 10.94 19.97
C GLU A 241 8.21 10.46 21.15
N VAL A 242 6.91 10.24 20.93
CA VAL A 242 5.94 9.88 21.98
C VAL A 242 5.48 8.43 21.87
N GLU A 243 5.39 7.91 20.65
CA GLU A 243 4.96 6.53 20.40
C GLU A 243 5.99 5.51 20.91
N GLN A 244 5.50 4.52 21.66
CA GLN A 244 6.31 3.39 22.10
C GLN A 244 6.07 2.20 21.16
N PHE A 245 7.12 1.76 20.47
CA PHE A 245 7.06 0.64 19.54
C PHE A 245 8.30 -0.25 19.68
N ASP A 246 8.12 -1.54 19.37
CA ASP A 246 9.23 -2.50 19.28
C ASP A 246 9.87 -2.46 17.89
N ALA A 247 9.11 -2.80 16.85
CA ALA A 247 9.46 -2.52 15.46
C ALA A 247 8.32 -1.82 14.69
N LEU A 248 8.71 -0.95 13.75
CA LEU A 248 7.81 -0.15 12.92
C LEU A 248 8.11 -0.36 11.43
N ILE A 249 7.05 -0.52 10.63
CA ILE A 249 7.14 -0.45 9.17
C ILE A 249 6.39 0.76 8.62
N GLY A 250 7.11 1.62 7.91
CA GLY A 250 6.58 2.78 7.21
C GLY A 250 6.31 2.47 5.74
N PHE A 251 5.18 2.90 5.20
CA PHE A 251 4.82 2.69 3.80
C PHE A 251 4.76 4.00 3.01
N VAL A 252 5.55 4.07 1.93
CA VAL A 252 5.60 5.19 0.99
C VAL A 252 5.35 4.71 -0.44
N ARG A 253 5.02 5.65 -1.31
CA ARG A 253 4.63 5.36 -2.69
C ARG A 253 5.83 5.11 -3.62
N THR A 254 6.91 5.86 -3.45
CA THR A 254 8.04 5.85 -4.39
C THR A 254 9.30 5.28 -3.75
N LYS A 255 10.19 4.74 -4.59
CA LYS A 255 11.50 4.23 -4.14
C LYS A 255 12.34 5.36 -3.53
N GLN A 256 12.35 6.54 -4.16
CA GLN A 256 13.08 7.69 -3.63
C GLN A 256 12.59 8.08 -2.22
N ALA A 257 11.27 8.12 -2.00
CA ALA A 257 10.71 8.44 -0.69
C ALA A 257 11.13 7.43 0.40
N THR A 258 11.42 6.16 0.05
CA THR A 258 11.93 5.21 1.04
C THR A 258 13.30 5.61 1.56
N LEU A 259 14.17 6.12 0.67
CA LEU A 259 15.51 6.57 1.00
C LEU A 259 15.44 7.89 1.77
N ASP A 260 14.67 8.87 1.28
CA ASP A 260 14.57 10.20 1.89
C ASP A 260 14.08 10.13 3.34
N ILE A 261 13.06 9.31 3.61
CA ILE A 261 12.52 9.16 4.97
C ILE A 261 13.46 8.32 5.84
N ALA A 262 14.08 7.26 5.32
CA ALA A 262 15.03 6.47 6.11
C ALA A 262 16.24 7.33 6.53
N GLU A 263 16.82 8.09 5.61
CA GLU A 263 17.94 9.00 5.89
C GLU A 263 17.54 10.10 6.89
N LEU A 264 16.33 10.67 6.75
CA LEU A 264 15.79 11.62 7.72
C LEU A 264 15.75 11.02 9.14
N LEU A 265 15.27 9.78 9.27
CA LEU A 265 15.16 9.09 10.55
C LEU A 265 16.54 8.74 11.14
N GLU A 266 17.47 8.27 10.31
CA GLU A 266 18.86 7.98 10.73
C GLU A 266 19.54 9.24 11.26
N ARG A 267 19.37 10.39 10.58
CA ARG A 267 19.92 11.69 11.04
C ARG A 267 19.33 12.15 12.37
N GLN A 268 18.15 11.67 12.74
CA GLN A 268 17.52 11.94 14.04
C GLN A 268 17.86 10.88 15.10
N GLY A 269 18.74 9.92 14.77
CA GLY A 269 19.24 8.90 15.68
C GLY A 269 18.39 7.63 15.74
N TYR A 270 17.42 7.46 14.83
CA TYR A 270 16.65 6.22 14.74
C TYR A 270 17.40 5.16 13.92
N ARG A 271 17.27 3.90 14.33
CA ARG A 271 17.78 2.75 13.57
C ARG A 271 16.78 2.40 12.46
N ALA A 272 16.90 3.10 11.33
CA ALA A 272 15.98 3.03 10.21
C ALA A 272 16.68 2.58 8.92
N ALA A 273 16.00 1.81 8.06
CA ALA A 273 16.52 1.46 6.74
C ALA A 273 15.42 1.50 5.67
N ALA A 274 15.81 1.75 4.43
CA ALA A 274 14.90 1.68 3.29
C ALA A 274 14.73 0.22 2.81
N LEU A 275 13.54 -0.10 2.29
CA LEU A 275 13.22 -1.38 1.66
C LEU A 275 12.43 -1.15 0.36
N ASN A 276 13.11 -1.15 -0.78
CA ASN A 276 12.49 -0.90 -2.08
C ASN A 276 12.98 -1.88 -3.16
N GLY A 277 12.42 -1.77 -4.37
CA GLY A 277 12.71 -2.70 -5.47
C GLY A 277 14.10 -2.55 -6.12
N ASP A 278 14.86 -1.49 -5.81
CA ASP A 278 16.23 -1.31 -6.31
C ASP A 278 17.28 -1.90 -5.35
N ILE A 279 16.86 -2.31 -4.15
CA ILE A 279 17.74 -2.92 -3.17
C ILE A 279 18.09 -4.34 -3.61
N PRO A 280 19.39 -4.68 -3.76
CA PRO A 280 19.81 -6.03 -4.08
C PRO A 280 19.27 -7.04 -3.07
N GLN A 281 18.90 -8.23 -3.54
CA GLN A 281 18.26 -9.25 -2.70
C GLN A 281 19.05 -9.56 -1.42
N ALA A 282 20.38 -9.73 -1.51
CA ALA A 282 21.20 -10.05 -0.34
C ALA A 282 21.13 -8.94 0.73
N GLN A 283 21.00 -7.68 0.30
CA GLN A 283 20.80 -6.55 1.20
C GLN A 283 19.38 -6.53 1.76
N ARG A 284 18.37 -6.85 0.94
CA ARG A 284 16.98 -7.00 1.38
C ARG A 284 16.85 -8.03 2.51
N GLU A 285 17.47 -9.20 2.35
CA GLU A 285 17.49 -10.27 3.35
C GLU A 285 18.16 -9.81 4.65
N ARG A 286 19.29 -9.09 4.57
CA ARG A 286 19.94 -8.50 5.75
C ARG A 286 19.06 -7.49 6.48
N VAL A 287 18.41 -6.56 5.76
CA VAL A 287 17.51 -5.57 6.38
C VAL A 287 16.37 -6.26 7.12
N ILE A 288 15.80 -7.32 6.54
CA ILE A 288 14.73 -8.11 7.17
C ILE A 288 15.25 -8.85 8.40
N GLU A 289 16.42 -9.47 8.32
CA GLU A 289 17.03 -10.18 9.46
C GLU A 289 17.37 -9.21 10.60
N SER A 290 17.94 -8.05 10.28
CA SER A 290 18.21 -6.99 11.25
C SER A 290 16.95 -6.44 11.92
N LEU A 291 15.81 -6.43 11.21
CA LEU A 291 14.54 -6.06 11.82
C LEU A 291 14.03 -7.14 12.78
N LYS A 292 14.25 -8.42 12.45
CA LYS A 292 13.85 -9.56 13.29
C LYS A 292 14.69 -9.66 14.56
N ASP A 293 16.00 -9.45 14.47
CA ASP A 293 16.94 -9.67 15.57
C ASP A 293 17.05 -8.51 16.57
N GLY A 294 16.46 -7.34 16.26
CA GLY A 294 16.51 -6.18 17.15
C GLY A 294 17.58 -5.14 16.82
N SER A 295 18.44 -5.40 15.83
CA SER A 295 19.50 -4.47 15.43
C SER A 295 18.95 -3.26 14.65
N LEU A 296 17.81 -3.44 13.97
CA LEU A 296 17.04 -2.41 13.28
C LEU A 296 15.63 -2.29 13.88
N ASP A 297 15.10 -1.07 14.01
CA ASP A 297 13.77 -0.84 14.58
C ASP A 297 12.74 -0.37 13.55
N ILE A 298 13.20 0.37 12.52
CA ILE A 298 12.32 0.99 11.54
C ILE A 298 12.69 0.56 10.13
N VAL A 299 11.69 0.16 9.33
CA VAL A 299 11.85 -0.05 7.90
C VAL A 299 10.88 0.83 7.13
N ILE A 300 11.38 1.60 6.15
CA ILE A 300 10.54 2.37 5.23
C ILE A 300 10.47 1.65 3.89
N ALA A 301 9.28 1.17 3.50
CA ALA A 301 9.08 0.28 2.38
C ALA A 301 8.09 0.80 1.33
N THR A 302 8.23 0.30 0.10
CA THR A 302 7.15 0.34 -0.89
C THR A 302 6.27 -0.91 -0.77
N ASP A 303 5.05 -0.86 -1.31
CA ASP A 303 4.12 -1.99 -1.29
C ASP A 303 4.73 -3.27 -1.82
N VAL A 304 5.39 -3.20 -2.99
CA VAL A 304 6.03 -4.35 -3.65
C VAL A 304 7.14 -4.93 -2.78
N ALA A 305 7.93 -4.07 -2.14
CA ALA A 305 9.08 -4.50 -1.38
C ALA A 305 8.73 -5.04 0.02
N ALA A 306 7.54 -4.78 0.54
CA ALA A 306 7.08 -5.35 1.80
C ALA A 306 6.18 -6.59 1.64
N ARG A 307 5.87 -7.03 0.40
CA ARG A 307 5.11 -8.27 0.17
C ARG A 307 5.89 -9.46 0.70
N GLY A 308 5.18 -10.42 1.30
CA GLY A 308 5.80 -11.58 1.92
C GLY A 308 6.62 -11.31 3.19
N LEU A 309 6.76 -10.06 3.63
CA LEU A 309 7.46 -9.72 4.87
C LEU A 309 6.73 -10.36 6.06
N ASP A 310 7.40 -11.28 6.75
CA ASP A 310 6.90 -11.95 7.95
C ASP A 310 7.84 -11.71 9.13
N VAL A 311 7.47 -10.74 9.96
CA VAL A 311 8.23 -10.30 11.13
C VAL A 311 7.24 -10.04 12.26
N ALA A 312 7.14 -10.99 13.21
CA ALA A 312 6.20 -10.92 14.34
C ALA A 312 6.51 -9.80 15.36
N ARG A 313 7.69 -9.17 15.25
CA ARG A 313 8.14 -8.04 16.08
C ARG A 313 7.48 -6.71 15.69
N ILE A 314 6.91 -6.61 14.50
CA ILE A 314 6.26 -5.37 14.04
C ILE A 314 5.02 -5.11 14.88
N THR A 315 5.08 -4.05 15.69
CA THR A 315 3.97 -3.56 16.52
C THR A 315 3.24 -2.40 15.84
N HIS A 316 3.97 -1.62 15.03
CA HIS A 316 3.45 -0.40 14.42
C HIS A 316 3.56 -0.43 12.90
N VAL A 317 2.48 -0.03 12.23
CA VAL A 317 2.44 0.24 10.79
C VAL A 317 2.15 1.71 10.58
N LEU A 318 3.03 2.40 9.87
CA LEU A 318 2.89 3.82 9.54
C LEU A 318 2.66 3.98 8.03
N ASN A 319 1.43 4.22 7.63
CA ASN A 319 1.10 4.57 6.25
C ASN A 319 1.41 6.06 6.02
N ILE A 320 2.65 6.34 5.60
CA ILE A 320 3.12 7.71 5.31
C ILE A 320 2.39 8.25 4.08
N ASP A 321 2.27 7.43 3.03
CA ASP A 321 1.47 7.75 1.86
C ASP A 321 0.18 6.96 1.81
N MET A 322 -0.89 7.63 1.38
CA MET A 322 -2.17 6.98 1.15
C MET A 322 -2.02 5.83 0.15
N PRO A 323 -2.51 4.62 0.48
CA PRO A 323 -2.53 3.51 -0.46
C PRO A 323 -3.41 3.84 -1.67
N TYR A 324 -3.11 3.21 -2.80
CA TYR A 324 -3.84 3.44 -4.05
C TYR A 324 -5.26 2.90 -4.02
N ASP A 325 -5.49 1.87 -3.21
CA ASP A 325 -6.75 1.15 -3.10
C ASP A 325 -6.93 0.57 -1.67
N PRO A 326 -8.15 0.21 -1.27
CA PRO A 326 -8.43 -0.36 0.04
C PRO A 326 -7.80 -1.73 0.33
N GLU A 327 -7.55 -2.57 -0.66
CA GLU A 327 -6.89 -3.87 -0.43
C GLU A 327 -5.44 -3.66 -0.01
N SER A 328 -4.74 -2.74 -0.69
CA SER A 328 -3.39 -2.33 -0.34
C SER A 328 -3.33 -1.86 1.13
N TYR A 329 -4.33 -1.11 1.60
CA TYR A 329 -4.41 -0.73 3.02
C TYR A 329 -4.46 -1.95 3.95
N VAL A 330 -5.34 -2.91 3.67
CA VAL A 330 -5.48 -4.14 4.46
C VAL A 330 -4.17 -4.94 4.48
N HIS A 331 -3.49 -5.05 3.34
CA HIS A 331 -2.20 -5.75 3.23
C HIS A 331 -1.06 -5.07 4.01
N ARG A 332 -1.07 -3.73 4.08
CA ARG A 332 -0.10 -2.95 4.85
C ARG A 332 -0.33 -3.10 6.35
N ILE A 333 -1.57 -2.89 6.83
CA ILE A 333 -1.85 -3.01 8.27
C ILE A 333 -1.71 -4.44 8.77
N GLY A 334 -1.93 -5.45 7.90
CA GLY A 334 -1.67 -6.85 8.19
C GLY A 334 -0.19 -7.21 8.41
N ARG A 335 0.74 -6.23 8.42
CA ARG A 335 2.12 -6.43 8.90
C ARG A 335 2.24 -6.39 10.42
N THR A 336 1.28 -5.79 11.12
CA THR A 336 1.19 -5.83 12.59
C THR A 336 0.04 -6.74 13.05
N GLY A 337 -0.13 -6.90 14.37
CA GLY A 337 -1.21 -7.70 14.97
C GLY A 337 -1.08 -9.21 14.72
N ARG A 338 0.14 -9.68 14.44
CA ARG A 338 0.45 -11.10 14.14
C ARG A 338 0.72 -11.89 15.43
N ALA A 339 0.59 -13.22 15.34
CA ALA A 339 0.83 -14.15 16.45
C ALA A 339 0.06 -13.81 17.74
N GLY A 340 -1.14 -13.23 17.60
CA GLY A 340 -2.01 -12.90 18.71
C GLY A 340 -1.70 -11.58 19.43
N ARG A 341 -0.65 -10.85 19.03
CA ARG A 341 -0.29 -9.53 19.58
C ARG A 341 -1.25 -8.43 19.14
N GLU A 342 -1.33 -7.37 19.94
CA GLU A 342 -1.99 -6.12 19.53
C GLU A 342 -1.09 -5.37 18.55
N GLY A 343 -1.72 -4.66 17.61
CA GLY A 343 -1.02 -3.86 16.62
C GLY A 343 -1.63 -2.48 16.49
N ARG A 344 -0.83 -1.49 16.11
CA ARG A 344 -1.30 -0.14 15.81
C ARG A 344 -0.95 0.27 14.39
N ALA A 345 -1.93 0.82 13.68
CA ALA A 345 -1.79 1.29 12.32
C ALA A 345 -2.15 2.77 12.23
N LEU A 346 -1.16 3.62 11.96
CA LEU A 346 -1.35 5.05 11.73
C LEU A 346 -1.40 5.35 10.23
N LEU A 347 -2.35 6.16 9.80
CA LEU A 347 -2.49 6.62 8.42
C LEU A 347 -2.39 8.14 8.33
N LEU A 348 -1.37 8.65 7.63
CA LEU A 348 -1.26 10.07 7.33
C LEU A 348 -2.17 10.41 6.15
N VAL A 349 -3.12 11.34 6.36
CA VAL A 349 -4.13 11.70 5.37
C VAL A 349 -4.02 13.17 5.01
N THR A 350 -3.82 13.46 3.72
CA THR A 350 -3.92 14.85 3.25
C THR A 350 -5.37 15.26 3.01
N PRO A 351 -5.70 16.57 3.01
CA PRO A 351 -7.07 17.03 2.73
C PRO A 351 -7.68 16.49 1.42
N ARG A 352 -6.85 16.23 0.40
CA ARG A 352 -7.28 15.69 -0.90
C ARG A 352 -7.58 14.18 -0.84
N GLU A 353 -6.98 13.46 0.10
CA GLU A 353 -7.09 12.00 0.26
C GLU A 353 -8.27 11.60 1.18
N ARG A 354 -8.98 12.56 1.78
CA ARG A 354 -10.14 12.30 2.67
C ARG A 354 -11.23 11.44 2.00
N ARG A 355 -11.40 11.53 0.68
CA ARG A 355 -12.33 10.65 -0.06
C ARG A 355 -11.86 9.20 -0.09
N MET A 356 -10.55 8.97 -0.27
CA MET A 356 -10.01 7.62 -0.26
C MET A 356 -10.10 7.01 1.15
N LEU A 357 -9.94 7.81 2.21
CA LEU A 357 -10.16 7.36 3.60
C LEU A 357 -11.59 6.80 3.77
N GLN A 358 -12.60 7.53 3.30
CA GLN A 358 -14.00 7.08 3.35
C GLN A 358 -14.24 5.79 2.54
N VAL A 359 -13.50 5.59 1.44
CA VAL A 359 -13.57 4.36 0.66
C VAL A 359 -12.93 3.20 1.43
N ILE A 360 -11.78 3.42 2.07
CA ILE A 360 -11.13 2.44 2.95
C ILE A 360 -12.11 2.02 4.06
N GLU A 361 -12.66 2.97 4.81
CA GLU A 361 -13.59 2.68 5.92
C GLU A 361 -14.83 1.89 5.48
N ARG A 362 -15.36 2.21 4.29
CA ARG A 362 -16.51 1.49 3.72
C ARG A 362 -16.17 0.05 3.34
N VAL A 363 -14.99 -0.18 2.79
CA VAL A 363 -14.55 -1.52 2.34
C VAL A 363 -14.11 -2.39 3.53
N THR A 364 -13.42 -1.80 4.51
CA THR A 364 -13.02 -2.52 5.73
C THR A 364 -14.19 -2.72 6.70
N GLY A 365 -15.26 -1.93 6.56
CA GLY A 365 -16.39 -1.94 7.47
C GLY A 365 -16.06 -1.39 8.86
N GLN A 366 -14.92 -0.68 8.99
CA GLN A 366 -14.42 -0.13 10.24
C GLN A 366 -14.02 1.33 10.04
N LYS A 367 -14.39 2.19 11.00
CA LYS A 367 -13.92 3.57 11.02
C LYS A 367 -12.45 3.60 11.44
N VAL A 368 -11.68 4.49 10.82
CA VAL A 368 -10.29 4.74 11.20
C VAL A 368 -10.31 5.96 12.12
N GLY A 369 -10.03 5.78 13.40
CA GLY A 369 -10.15 6.84 14.42
C GLY A 369 -9.30 8.06 14.07
N GLU A 370 -9.78 9.28 14.33
CA GLU A 370 -8.97 10.49 14.12
C GLU A 370 -8.11 10.74 15.37
N VAL A 371 -6.80 10.89 15.18
CA VAL A 371 -5.86 11.32 16.23
C VAL A 371 -5.28 12.68 15.90
N ARG A 372 -4.83 13.38 16.93
CA ARG A 372 -4.11 14.65 16.80
C ARG A 372 -2.62 14.41 16.98
N LEU A 373 -1.80 15.32 16.43
CA LEU A 373 -0.39 15.33 16.76
C LEU A 373 -0.21 15.56 18.27
N PRO A 374 0.77 14.91 18.91
CA PRO A 374 1.13 15.22 20.28
C PRO A 374 1.39 16.72 20.46
N ASP A 375 0.87 17.32 21.53
CA ASP A 375 1.11 18.72 21.84
C ASP A 375 2.54 18.95 22.35
N ALA A 376 2.92 20.21 22.57
CA ALA A 376 4.28 20.56 22.94
C ALA A 376 4.65 20.05 24.34
N ASP A 377 3.69 20.08 25.26
CA ASP A 377 3.87 19.57 26.62
C ASP A 377 4.15 18.05 26.60
N THR A 378 3.37 17.26 25.85
CA THR A 378 3.58 15.81 25.73
C THR A 378 4.95 15.47 25.12
N VAL A 379 5.36 16.22 24.10
CA VAL A 379 6.67 16.01 23.45
C VAL A 379 7.81 16.38 24.40
N LEU A 380 7.68 17.50 25.12
CA LEU A 380 8.67 17.93 26.10
C LEU A 380 8.85 16.88 27.20
N GLU A 381 7.76 16.39 27.78
CA GLU A 381 7.79 15.33 28.80
C GLU A 381 8.46 14.07 28.26
N ALA A 382 8.15 13.65 27.03
CA ALA A 382 8.80 12.48 26.42
C ALA A 382 10.31 12.68 26.22
N ARG A 383 10.74 13.88 25.81
CA ARG A 383 12.17 14.24 25.68
C ARG A 383 12.88 14.21 27.03
N LEU A 384 12.28 14.81 28.05
CA LEU A 384 12.83 14.84 29.41
C LEU A 384 12.91 13.43 30.02
N ALA A 385 11.87 12.61 29.84
CA ALA A 385 11.85 11.23 30.31
C ALA A 385 12.96 10.39 29.65
N ARG A 386 13.17 10.53 28.33
CA ARG A 386 14.24 9.83 27.62
C ARG A 386 15.63 10.27 28.08
N LEU A 387 15.81 11.58 28.30
CA LEU A 387 17.06 12.12 28.84
C LEU A 387 17.33 11.59 30.25
N ALA A 388 16.33 11.63 31.14
CA ALA A 388 16.44 11.11 32.49
C ALA A 388 16.79 9.62 32.49
N ALA A 389 16.12 8.80 31.68
CA ALA A 389 16.41 7.38 31.54
C ALA A 389 17.84 7.09 31.07
N GLY A 390 18.40 7.91 30.18
CA GLY A 390 19.80 7.79 29.75
C GLY A 390 20.82 8.22 30.81
N LEU A 391 20.45 9.16 31.69
CA LEU A 391 21.31 9.63 32.77
C LEU A 391 21.23 8.75 34.02
N GLN A 392 20.09 8.08 34.24
CA GLN A 392 19.82 7.28 35.44
C GLN A 392 20.93 6.27 35.79
N PRO A 393 21.47 5.47 34.84
CA PRO A 393 22.51 4.48 35.15
C PRO A 393 23.85 5.11 35.56
N LEU A 394 24.05 6.40 35.28
CA LEU A 394 25.31 7.10 35.56
C LEU A 394 25.32 7.77 36.93
N LEU A 395 24.15 7.96 37.57
CA LEU A 395 24.01 8.74 38.81
C LEU A 395 24.87 8.21 39.97
N GLU A 396 24.90 6.90 40.18
CA GLU A 396 25.55 6.29 41.33
C GLU A 396 27.08 6.43 41.32
N THR A 397 27.69 6.41 40.12
CA THR A 397 29.15 6.38 39.97
C THR A 397 29.74 7.71 39.47
N ALA A 398 28.90 8.65 39.01
CA ALA A 398 29.36 9.90 38.38
C ALA A 398 30.29 10.73 39.27
N VAL A 399 29.92 10.97 40.53
CA VAL A 399 30.73 11.81 41.44
C VAL A 399 32.04 11.11 41.80
N ALA A 400 31.99 9.81 42.08
CA ALA A 400 33.18 9.03 42.42
C ALA A 400 34.18 8.94 41.25
N THR A 401 33.68 8.80 40.01
CA THR A 401 34.54 8.61 38.84
C THR A 401 34.98 9.93 38.18
N ARG A 402 34.18 10.99 38.26
CA ARG A 402 34.41 12.25 37.52
C ARG A 402 34.49 13.51 38.38
N GLY A 403 34.37 13.41 39.70
CA GLY A 403 34.44 14.57 40.60
C GLY A 403 35.71 15.38 40.47
N ALA A 404 36.89 14.73 40.45
CA ALA A 404 38.17 15.42 40.29
C ALA A 404 38.31 16.13 38.93
N VAL A 405 37.80 15.50 37.85
CA VAL A 405 37.79 16.09 36.51
C VAL A 405 36.86 17.31 36.44
N ARG A 406 35.67 17.22 37.06
CA ARG A 406 34.76 18.36 37.19
C ARG A 406 35.45 19.52 37.89
N ASP A 407 36.12 19.28 39.02
CA ASP A 407 36.77 20.33 39.81
C ASP A 407 37.93 21.01 39.06
N GLU A 408 38.71 20.22 38.31
CA GLU A 408 39.74 20.73 37.40
C GLU A 408 39.14 21.63 36.31
N LEU A 409 38.04 21.21 35.68
CA LEU A 409 37.36 21.97 34.64
C LEU A 409 36.77 23.27 35.20
N CYS A 410 36.12 23.24 36.36
CA CYS A 410 35.61 24.42 37.06
C CYS A 410 36.74 25.43 37.31
N ARG A 411 37.91 24.98 37.80
CA ARG A 411 39.06 25.84 38.05
C ARG A 411 39.62 26.47 36.78
N ARG A 412 39.77 25.69 35.70
CA ARG A 412 40.32 26.19 34.42
C ARG A 412 39.39 27.18 33.73
N LEU A 413 38.09 26.95 33.83
CA LEU A 413 37.08 27.79 33.19
C LEU A 413 36.64 28.96 34.07
N GLY A 414 37.06 29.00 35.34
CA GLY A 414 36.66 30.05 36.30
C GLY A 414 35.17 30.03 36.59
N THR A 415 34.56 28.85 36.67
CA THR A 415 33.10 28.67 36.81
C THR A 415 32.76 27.67 37.91
N ASP A 416 31.50 27.62 38.33
CA ASP A 416 31.00 26.67 39.33
C ASP A 416 30.44 25.39 38.70
N ALA A 417 30.13 24.40 39.56
CA ALA A 417 29.61 23.12 39.11
C ALA A 417 28.23 23.24 38.45
N GLU A 418 27.41 24.20 38.88
CA GLU A 418 26.07 24.46 38.33
C GLU A 418 26.18 24.97 36.88
N THR A 419 26.98 26.00 36.64
CA THR A 419 27.21 26.53 35.30
C THR A 419 27.88 25.51 34.40
N LEU A 420 28.87 24.76 34.91
CA LEU A 420 29.49 23.66 34.15
C LEU A 420 28.46 22.59 33.78
N SER A 421 27.53 22.24 34.67
CA SER A 421 26.48 21.27 34.38
C SER A 421 25.53 21.75 33.28
N ALA A 422 25.15 23.03 33.28
CA ALA A 422 24.33 23.63 32.24
C ALA A 422 25.05 23.63 30.87
N VAL A 423 26.35 23.96 30.85
CA VAL A 423 27.17 23.93 29.62
C VAL A 423 27.32 22.50 29.09
N LEU A 424 27.59 21.53 29.96
CA LEU A 424 27.68 20.11 29.59
C LEU A 424 26.34 19.58 29.10
N LEU A 425 25.23 19.99 29.72
CA LEU A 425 23.89 19.62 29.30
C LEU A 425 23.57 20.21 27.93
N ALA A 426 23.87 21.50 27.70
CA ALA A 426 23.70 22.14 26.39
C ALA A 426 24.54 21.46 25.29
N LYS A 427 25.75 21.01 25.64
CA LYS A 427 26.61 20.24 24.74
C LYS A 427 26.07 18.84 24.48
N LEU A 428 25.54 18.16 25.49
CA LEU A 428 24.94 16.83 25.36
C LEU A 428 23.68 16.85 24.49
N THR A 429 22.89 17.92 24.59
CA THR A 429 21.61 18.05 23.91
C THR A 429 21.72 18.68 22.53
N GLU A 430 22.91 19.21 22.15
CA GLU A 430 23.26 19.75 20.82
C GLU A 430 22.18 20.64 20.19
N GLY A 431 21.50 21.46 21.01
CA GLY A 431 20.46 22.38 20.53
C GLY A 431 19.07 21.76 20.33
N LYS A 432 18.81 20.54 20.81
CA LYS A 432 17.44 20.01 20.92
C LYS A 432 16.58 20.92 21.80
N ALA A 433 15.38 21.25 21.34
CA ALA A 433 14.43 22.01 22.15
C ALA A 433 13.99 21.20 23.38
N LEU A 434 14.34 21.69 24.56
CA LEU A 434 13.99 21.12 25.87
C LEU A 434 13.25 22.14 26.74
N ASP A 435 12.71 23.18 26.10
CA ASP A 435 11.80 24.14 26.71
C ASP A 435 10.51 24.21 25.89
N LEU A 436 9.42 24.55 26.56
CA LEU A 436 8.08 24.49 25.98
C LEU A 436 7.93 25.41 24.76
N GLU A 437 8.52 26.61 24.80
CA GLU A 437 8.41 27.59 23.72
C GLU A 437 9.14 27.13 22.45
N SER A 438 10.34 26.57 22.59
CA SER A 438 11.08 26.00 21.47
C SER A 438 10.36 24.77 20.89
N VAL A 439 9.82 23.87 21.73
CA VAL A 439 9.05 22.70 21.26
C VAL A 439 7.74 23.10 20.57
N ARG A 440 7.10 24.21 21.01
CA ARG A 440 5.94 24.80 20.32
C ARG A 440 6.29 25.32 18.92
N ARG A 441 7.46 25.94 18.76
CA ARG A 441 7.93 26.43 17.43
C ARG A 441 8.20 25.30 16.44
N GLU A 442 8.54 24.11 16.95
CA GLU A 442 8.74 22.90 16.14
C GLU A 442 7.42 22.22 15.75
N GLN A 443 6.25 22.68 16.24
CA GLN A 443 4.98 21.99 16.00
C GLN A 443 4.59 22.05 14.51
N PRO A 444 4.40 20.89 13.85
CA PRO A 444 3.98 20.85 12.45
C PRO A 444 2.59 21.45 12.28
N LEU A 445 2.39 22.15 11.16
CA LEU A 445 1.08 22.70 10.82
C LEU A 445 0.16 21.55 10.39
N THR A 446 -0.94 21.33 11.12
CA THR A 446 -2.00 20.38 10.74
C THR A 446 -3.20 21.11 10.16
N PRO A 447 -3.93 20.53 9.20
CA PRO A 447 -5.20 21.08 8.74
C PRO A 447 -6.14 21.30 9.93
N ALA A 448 -6.73 22.50 10.03
CA ALA A 448 -7.72 22.77 11.07
C ALA A 448 -8.89 21.78 10.95
N ALA A 449 -9.32 21.20 12.07
CA ALA A 449 -10.52 20.39 12.12
C ALA A 449 -11.69 21.22 11.53
N PRO A 450 -12.56 20.63 10.69
CA PRO A 450 -13.76 21.33 10.24
C PRO A 450 -14.52 21.77 11.49
N ARG A 451 -14.72 23.08 11.66
CA ARG A 451 -15.62 23.59 12.70
C ARG A 451 -16.97 22.94 12.48
N GLU A 452 -17.41 22.12 13.43
CA GLU A 452 -18.79 21.67 13.47
C GLU A 452 -19.68 22.92 13.44
N ARG A 453 -20.66 22.92 12.53
CA ARG A 453 -21.66 23.99 12.46
C ARG A 453 -22.64 23.82 13.63
N SER A 454 -22.21 24.20 14.81
CA SER A 454 -23.03 24.61 15.97
C SER A 454 -22.52 26.01 16.31
N ASP A 455 -23.29 27.10 16.25
CA ASP A 455 -24.65 27.29 16.69
C ASP A 455 -25.38 28.25 15.76
N ARG A 456 -26.58 27.85 15.34
CA ARG A 456 -27.55 28.74 14.72
C ARG A 456 -28.21 29.51 15.88
N TYR A 457 -27.66 30.67 16.22
CA TYR A 457 -28.31 31.62 17.11
C TYR A 457 -29.70 31.98 16.57
N GLU A 458 -30.69 31.78 17.42
CA GLU A 458 -32.04 32.29 17.31
C GLU A 458 -32.02 33.82 17.13
N ARG A 459 -32.61 34.32 16.05
CA ARG A 459 -33.18 35.67 16.05
C ARG A 459 -34.27 35.82 14.98
N GLY A 460 -35.51 35.90 15.48
CA GLY A 460 -36.46 36.91 15.02
C GLY A 460 -37.46 36.49 13.96
N GLU A 461 -38.70 36.32 14.41
CA GLU A 461 -39.94 36.22 13.64
C GLU A 461 -40.15 37.36 12.62
N ARG A 462 -40.64 36.99 11.43
CA ARG A 462 -41.67 37.66 10.59
C ARG A 462 -41.64 36.95 9.22
N GLY A 463 -42.66 36.21 8.81
CA GLY A 463 -43.96 36.72 8.40
C GLY A 463 -44.43 35.96 7.16
N GLU A 464 -45.41 35.08 7.38
CA GLU A 464 -46.52 34.63 6.50
C GLU A 464 -46.36 34.25 5.00
N ARG A 465 -46.93 33.06 4.71
CA ARG A 465 -47.61 32.57 3.48
C ARG A 465 -46.70 32.18 2.29
N SER A 466 -46.91 31.08 1.57
CA SER A 466 -48.07 30.20 1.38
C SER A 466 -47.67 28.80 0.87
N ASP A 467 -48.64 27.90 1.01
CA ASP A 467 -48.79 26.53 0.51
C ASP A 467 -48.08 26.05 -0.77
N ARG A 468 -47.61 24.79 -0.67
CA ARG A 468 -47.72 23.65 -1.60
C ARG A 468 -47.35 23.83 -3.08
N GLY A 469 -46.32 23.05 -3.48
CA GLY A 469 -46.14 22.65 -4.87
C GLY A 469 -44.93 21.73 -5.06
N GLU A 470 -45.17 20.45 -5.30
CA GLU A 470 -44.22 19.52 -5.91
C GLU A 470 -43.71 20.10 -7.24
N ARG A 471 -42.39 20.00 -7.53
CA ARG A 471 -41.86 19.57 -8.85
C ARG A 471 -40.34 19.70 -9.00
N SER A 472 -39.80 18.64 -9.63
CA SER A 472 -38.72 18.58 -10.63
C SER A 472 -37.44 19.40 -10.45
N GLY A 473 -36.31 18.71 -10.61
CA GLY A 473 -34.98 19.30 -10.64
C GLY A 473 -34.84 20.44 -11.63
N GLU A 474 -34.43 21.60 -11.12
CA GLU A 474 -34.00 22.72 -11.92
C GLU A 474 -32.54 23.10 -11.63
N ARG A 475 -31.85 23.36 -12.73
CA ARG A 475 -30.47 23.83 -12.83
C ARG A 475 -30.29 25.09 -11.98
N ARG A 476 -29.27 25.12 -11.12
CA ARG A 476 -28.80 26.36 -10.50
C ARG A 476 -28.45 27.37 -11.61
N PRO A 477 -28.98 28.61 -11.61
CA PRO A 477 -28.58 29.62 -12.56
C PRO A 477 -27.10 29.99 -12.35
N MET A 478 -26.34 30.07 -13.45
CA MET A 478 -24.97 30.58 -13.42
C MET A 478 -25.01 32.11 -13.26
N VAL A 479 -24.20 32.62 -12.33
CA VAL A 479 -24.00 34.05 -12.05
C VAL A 479 -23.81 34.84 -13.36
N ALA A 480 -24.54 35.95 -13.50
CA ALA A 480 -24.46 36.86 -14.65
C ALA A 480 -23.02 37.42 -14.83
N PRO A 481 -22.59 37.76 -16.05
CA PRO A 481 -21.30 38.42 -16.29
C PRO A 481 -21.21 39.74 -15.51
N ALA A 482 -19.99 40.13 -15.14
CA ALA A 482 -19.75 41.47 -14.57
C ALA A 482 -20.18 42.58 -15.56
N GLU A 483 -20.66 43.70 -15.03
CA GLU A 483 -21.12 44.87 -15.80
C GLU A 483 -20.09 45.27 -16.88
N GLY A 484 -20.52 45.37 -18.15
CA GLY A 484 -19.67 45.71 -19.29
C GLY A 484 -18.86 44.56 -19.93
N LYS A 485 -19.04 43.30 -19.49
CA LYS A 485 -18.34 42.14 -20.07
C LYS A 485 -19.30 41.12 -20.71
N ALA A 486 -18.97 40.68 -21.93
CA ALA A 486 -19.62 39.60 -22.64
C ALA A 486 -19.01 38.24 -22.26
N ARG A 487 -19.83 37.20 -22.17
CA ARG A 487 -19.34 35.82 -22.06
C ARG A 487 -19.12 35.22 -23.44
N CYS A 488 -17.93 34.69 -23.68
CA CYS A 488 -17.54 34.01 -24.90
C CYS A 488 -17.18 32.55 -24.62
N ARG A 489 -17.42 31.67 -25.58
CA ARG A 489 -17.13 30.24 -25.52
C ARG A 489 -16.15 29.83 -26.62
N THR A 490 -15.20 28.98 -26.27
CA THR A 490 -14.39 28.19 -27.20
C THR A 490 -14.67 26.71 -26.99
N ALA A 491 -14.58 25.91 -28.06
CA ALA A 491 -14.68 24.46 -27.99
C ALA A 491 -13.44 23.77 -27.39
N LEU A 492 -12.42 24.54 -26.97
CA LEU A 492 -11.22 24.02 -26.33
C LEU A 492 -11.41 23.88 -24.82
N GLY A 493 -11.17 22.70 -24.27
CA GLY A 493 -11.28 22.40 -22.83
C GLY A 493 -10.02 21.76 -22.24
N ALA A 494 -10.12 21.28 -21.00
CA ALA A 494 -9.02 20.60 -20.32
C ALA A 494 -8.55 19.34 -21.06
N ARG A 495 -9.46 18.61 -21.74
CA ARG A 495 -9.13 17.45 -22.58
C ARG A 495 -8.23 17.80 -23.77
N ASP A 496 -8.24 19.06 -24.19
CA ASP A 496 -7.40 19.55 -25.29
C ASP A 496 -6.03 20.05 -24.81
N GLY A 497 -5.67 19.85 -23.53
CA GLY A 497 -4.43 20.35 -22.95
C GLY A 497 -4.42 21.86 -22.71
N VAL A 498 -5.60 22.50 -22.73
CA VAL A 498 -5.74 23.95 -22.60
C VAL A 498 -5.86 24.36 -21.14
N ALA A 499 -4.88 25.15 -20.67
CA ALA A 499 -4.92 25.82 -19.38
C ALA A 499 -5.35 27.28 -19.54
N ALA A 500 -5.85 27.91 -18.46
CA ALA A 500 -6.27 29.31 -18.46
C ALA A 500 -5.17 30.27 -18.93
N LYS A 501 -3.90 29.98 -18.60
CA LYS A 501 -2.73 30.74 -19.06
C LYS A 501 -2.54 30.73 -20.58
N ASN A 502 -2.92 29.63 -21.25
CA ASN A 502 -2.78 29.47 -22.70
C ASN A 502 -3.82 30.35 -23.43
N LEU A 503 -5.06 30.35 -22.95
CA LEU A 503 -6.13 31.21 -23.48
C LEU A 503 -5.85 32.69 -23.20
N LEU A 504 -5.38 33.00 -21.99
CA LEU A 504 -5.00 34.36 -21.61
C LEU A 504 -3.89 34.89 -22.53
N GLY A 505 -2.82 34.11 -22.73
CA GLY A 505 -1.71 34.51 -23.60
C GLY A 505 -2.13 34.76 -25.05
N ALA A 506 -2.97 33.89 -25.61
CA ALA A 506 -3.46 34.05 -26.98
C ALA A 506 -4.32 35.31 -27.17
N ILE A 507 -5.20 35.60 -26.20
CA ILE A 507 -6.08 36.78 -26.26
C ILE A 507 -5.31 38.08 -26.02
N LEU A 508 -4.30 38.07 -25.15
CA LEU A 508 -3.44 39.25 -24.94
C LEU A 508 -2.59 39.54 -26.19
N ASN A 509 -1.92 38.52 -26.74
CA ASN A 509 -0.95 38.69 -27.82
C ASN A 509 -1.62 38.97 -29.18
N GLU A 510 -2.71 38.28 -29.51
CA GLU A 510 -3.37 38.40 -30.82
C GLU A 510 -4.60 39.31 -30.78
N GLY A 511 -5.23 39.46 -29.60
CA GLY A 511 -6.39 40.32 -29.39
C GLY A 511 -6.04 41.77 -29.06
N GLY A 512 -4.81 42.04 -28.60
CA GLY A 512 -4.35 43.39 -28.23
C GLY A 512 -5.09 43.97 -27.01
N LEU A 513 -5.61 43.11 -26.14
CA LEU A 513 -6.26 43.51 -24.89
C LEU A 513 -5.24 43.61 -23.75
N SER A 514 -5.52 44.47 -22.78
CA SER A 514 -4.81 44.47 -21.50
C SER A 514 -5.34 43.35 -20.58
N ARG A 515 -4.54 42.95 -19.59
CA ARG A 515 -4.91 41.86 -18.67
C ARG A 515 -6.12 42.21 -17.80
N GLU A 516 -6.34 43.50 -17.52
CA GLU A 516 -7.47 43.98 -16.70
C GLU A 516 -8.81 43.91 -17.46
N ALA A 517 -8.76 44.00 -18.79
CA ALA A 517 -9.94 43.92 -19.65
C ALA A 517 -10.55 42.52 -19.70
N ILE A 518 -9.75 41.47 -19.48
CA ILE A 518 -10.19 40.07 -19.49
C ILE A 518 -10.77 39.71 -18.12
N GLY A 519 -12.00 39.20 -18.11
CA GLY A 519 -12.69 38.75 -16.89
C GLY A 519 -12.36 37.31 -16.53
N ARG A 520 -13.32 36.61 -15.93
CA ARG A 520 -13.12 35.23 -15.46
C ARG A 520 -12.95 34.27 -16.64
N ILE A 521 -11.92 33.42 -16.56
CA ILE A 521 -11.72 32.27 -17.46
C ILE A 521 -12.13 30.98 -16.71
N GLN A 522 -13.10 30.26 -17.24
CA GLN A 522 -13.52 28.95 -16.72
C GLN A 522 -13.16 27.86 -17.74
N ILE A 523 -12.24 26.99 -17.37
CA ILE A 523 -11.93 25.79 -18.16
C ILE A 523 -12.88 24.68 -17.74
N ARG A 524 -13.64 24.12 -18.68
CA ARG A 524 -14.42 22.88 -18.49
C ARG A 524 -13.70 21.73 -19.21
N GLU A 525 -14.21 20.51 -19.04
CA GLU A 525 -13.58 19.34 -19.68
C GLU A 525 -13.52 19.45 -21.21
N THR A 526 -14.61 19.92 -21.84
CA THR A 526 -14.80 19.91 -23.31
C THR A 526 -14.98 21.30 -23.94
N PHE A 527 -14.98 22.36 -23.14
CA PHE A 527 -15.08 23.74 -23.63
C PHE A 527 -14.55 24.71 -22.57
N SER A 528 -14.34 25.97 -22.94
CA SER A 528 -13.97 27.01 -21.99
C SER A 528 -14.83 28.25 -22.19
N LEU A 529 -15.10 28.95 -21.07
CA LEU A 529 -15.81 30.23 -21.05
C LEU A 529 -14.84 31.34 -20.63
N ILE A 530 -14.93 32.47 -21.32
CA ILE A 530 -14.05 33.62 -21.13
C ILE A 530 -14.92 34.86 -21.11
N GLU A 531 -14.73 35.72 -20.13
CA GLU A 531 -15.37 37.04 -20.11
C GLU A 531 -14.46 38.07 -20.80
N LEU A 532 -15.00 38.75 -21.82
CA LEU A 532 -14.31 39.77 -22.61
C LEU A 532 -15.11 41.06 -22.60
N PRO A 533 -14.49 42.24 -22.85
CA PRO A 533 -15.23 43.50 -22.94
C PRO A 533 -16.34 43.42 -23.99
N GLU A 534 -17.53 43.91 -23.66
CA GLU A 534 -18.65 44.01 -24.61
C GLU A 534 -18.32 45.03 -25.71
N ASP A 535 -17.68 46.15 -25.32
CA ASP A 535 -17.24 47.20 -26.24
C ASP A 535 -16.12 46.70 -27.17
N GLY A 536 -16.40 46.67 -28.47
CA GLY A 536 -15.44 46.23 -29.50
C GLY A 536 -15.31 44.71 -29.65
N LEU A 537 -16.18 43.91 -29.00
CA LEU A 537 -16.13 42.45 -29.03
C LEU A 537 -16.12 41.86 -30.45
N GLU A 538 -16.97 42.35 -31.34
CA GLU A 538 -17.06 41.82 -32.72
C GLU A 538 -15.76 42.02 -33.50
N ARG A 539 -15.08 43.16 -33.27
CA ARG A 539 -13.76 43.43 -33.87
C ARG A 539 -12.68 42.49 -33.30
N LEU A 540 -12.75 42.19 -32.00
CA LEU A 540 -11.85 41.26 -31.33
C LEU A 540 -12.06 39.82 -31.81
N LEU A 541 -13.31 39.36 -31.93
CA LEU A 541 -13.65 38.04 -32.48
C LEU A 541 -13.17 37.90 -33.93
N GLY A 542 -13.24 38.97 -34.72
CA GLY A 542 -12.69 39.03 -36.07
C GLY A 542 -11.17 38.85 -36.10
N LYS A 543 -10.43 39.53 -35.22
CA LYS A 543 -8.96 39.40 -35.10
C LYS A 543 -8.53 38.01 -34.63
N LEU A 544 -9.30 37.40 -33.73
CA LEU A 544 -8.98 36.10 -33.12
C LEU A 544 -9.46 34.89 -33.94
N LYS A 545 -9.94 35.11 -35.17
CA LYS A 545 -10.54 34.07 -36.00
C LYS A 545 -9.54 32.98 -36.40
N ASP A 546 -8.31 33.37 -36.67
CA ASP A 546 -7.24 32.48 -37.15
C ASP A 546 -6.24 32.07 -36.03
N THR A 547 -6.48 32.54 -34.81
CA THR A 547 -5.67 32.23 -33.62
C THR A 547 -5.67 30.74 -33.29
N ARG A 548 -4.49 30.21 -32.93
CA ARG A 548 -4.33 28.82 -32.48
C ARG A 548 -3.80 28.76 -31.05
N VAL A 549 -4.40 27.91 -30.23
CA VAL A 549 -3.99 27.63 -28.85
C VAL A 549 -3.73 26.13 -28.72
N ALA A 550 -2.55 25.76 -28.23
CA ALA A 550 -2.12 24.35 -28.13
C ALA A 550 -2.28 23.57 -29.46
N GLY A 551 -1.96 24.23 -30.59
CA GLY A 551 -2.05 23.65 -31.94
C GLY A 551 -3.45 23.58 -32.55
N LYS A 552 -4.51 23.95 -31.80
CA LYS A 552 -5.91 23.89 -32.25
C LYS A 552 -6.51 25.30 -32.42
N ALA A 553 -7.45 25.47 -33.35
CA ALA A 553 -8.07 26.76 -33.60
C ALA A 553 -8.94 27.23 -32.42
N LEU A 554 -8.73 28.47 -31.96
CA LEU A 554 -9.40 29.03 -30.78
C LEU A 554 -10.93 29.13 -30.98
N ARG A 555 -11.38 29.54 -32.17
CA ARG A 555 -12.81 29.63 -32.57
C ARG A 555 -13.71 30.17 -31.45
N LEU A 556 -13.39 31.38 -30.99
CA LEU A 556 -14.16 32.04 -29.94
C LEU A 556 -15.48 32.58 -30.50
N ARG A 557 -16.59 32.39 -29.78
CA ARG A 557 -17.92 32.90 -30.15
C ARG A 557 -18.64 33.44 -28.92
N ARG A 558 -19.57 34.37 -29.11
CA ARG A 558 -20.45 34.84 -28.03
C ARG A 558 -21.26 33.65 -27.49
N TYR A 559 -21.29 33.51 -26.17
CA TYR A 559 -22.08 32.50 -25.50
C TYR A 559 -23.48 33.05 -25.27
N ARG A 560 -24.48 32.43 -25.90
CA ARG A 560 -25.90 32.63 -25.59
C ARG A 560 -26.37 31.40 -24.82
N GLU A 561 -27.02 31.62 -23.68
CA GLU A 561 -27.78 30.58 -22.98
C GLU A 561 -29.09 30.42 -23.76
N ASP A 562 -29.15 29.44 -24.66
CA ASP A 562 -30.41 28.91 -25.18
C ASP A 562 -30.77 27.63 -24.42
#